data_AF-A0A7C4ILG8-F1
#
_entry.id   AF-A0A7C4ILG8-F1
#
_cell.length_a   1.000
_cell.length_b   1.000
_cell.length_c   1.000
_cell.angle_alpha   90.00
_cell.angle_beta   90.00
_cell.angle_gamma   90.00
#
_symmetry.space_group_name_H-M   'P 1'
#
loop_
_entity.id
_entity.type
_entity.pdbx_description
1 polymer ?
#
loop_
_entity_poly.entity_id
_entity_poly.type
_entity_poly.pdbx_seq_one_letter_code
_entity_poly.pdbx_strand_id
1 'polypeptide(L)'
;MHRVAINALVLAILTAAGAVGLWRYASYRSAAAEIEKRDREIRRLQEQQQRLERFVARLTSERRAAEVIVTEQVTEAGRVQSTTLLFQEYDRARQPLGPPRFFTVKGAGAHIDAKVIKFDRGFLRDDDPLRGHSIVLFYRIFGDHQTPADGFYIDKPGEVPGAYTDPTLSAEARAFEAELWANFWKLADDPAYRASKGVRVASPQSVWRDFSPDMIYEITLEADGGLNIIPRPIDGIWRAYRQSLSRPR
;
A
#
# COMPACT_ATOMS: atom_id res chain seq x y z
N MET A 1 -68.10 54.79 -3.68
CA MET A 1 -67.21 54.07 -2.74
C MET A 1 -66.94 52.61 -3.14
N HIS A 2 -67.88 51.86 -3.73
CA HIS A 2 -67.67 50.44 -4.11
C HIS A 2 -66.53 50.17 -5.13
N ARG A 3 -66.32 51.01 -6.15
CA ARG A 3 -65.25 50.80 -7.16
C ARG A 3 -63.83 50.90 -6.60
N VAL A 4 -63.61 51.79 -5.62
CA VAL A 4 -62.30 51.98 -4.99
C VAL A 4 -61.96 50.78 -4.10
N ALA A 5 -62.94 50.23 -3.40
CA ALA A 5 -62.77 49.02 -2.58
C ALA A 5 -62.44 47.77 -3.43
N ILE A 6 -63.09 47.62 -4.59
CA ILE A 6 -62.80 46.52 -5.52
C ILE A 6 -61.38 46.62 -6.08
N ASN A 7 -60.96 47.82 -6.48
CA ASN A 7 -59.60 48.03 -7.02
C ASN A 7 -58.52 47.78 -5.96
N ALA A 8 -58.76 48.16 -4.70
CA ALA A 8 -57.84 47.89 -3.59
C ALA A 8 -57.73 46.38 -3.28
N LEU A 9 -58.85 45.64 -3.36
CA LEU A 9 -58.87 44.19 -3.16
C LEU A 9 -58.09 43.46 -4.26
N VAL A 10 -58.27 43.85 -5.53
CA VAL A 10 -57.55 43.25 -6.66
C VAL A 10 -56.04 43.48 -6.54
N LEU A 11 -55.63 44.69 -6.16
CA LEU A 11 -54.21 45.01 -5.96
C LEU A 11 -53.61 44.22 -4.79
N ALA A 12 -54.33 44.07 -3.68
CA ALA A 12 -53.90 43.25 -2.56
C ALA A 12 -53.72 41.78 -2.95
N ILE A 13 -54.64 41.21 -3.73
CA ILE A 13 -54.55 39.83 -4.25
C ILE A 13 -53.34 39.68 -5.19
N LEU A 14 -53.08 40.65 -6.07
CA LEU A 14 -51.93 40.61 -6.99
C LEU A 14 -50.59 40.72 -6.25
N THR A 15 -50.50 41.56 -5.22
CA THR A 15 -49.28 41.65 -4.39
C THR A 15 -49.04 40.38 -3.57
N ALA A 16 -50.10 39.78 -3.02
CA ALA A 16 -50.02 38.51 -2.30
C ALA A 16 -49.63 37.36 -3.23
N ALA A 17 -50.21 37.28 -4.43
CA ALA A 17 -49.86 36.29 -5.45
C ALA A 17 -48.41 36.45 -5.94
N GLY A 18 -47.96 37.69 -6.15
CA GLY A 18 -46.57 38.01 -6.51
C GLY A 18 -45.58 37.62 -5.40
N ALA A 19 -45.91 37.89 -4.14
CA ALA A 19 -45.09 37.52 -2.99
C ALA A 19 -44.99 36.00 -2.81
N VAL A 20 -46.10 35.26 -2.98
CA VAL A 20 -46.12 33.79 -2.95
C VAL A 20 -45.33 33.20 -4.12
N GLY A 21 -45.44 33.79 -5.32
CA GLY A 21 -44.66 33.40 -6.49
C GLY A 21 -43.15 33.59 -6.28
N LEU A 22 -42.73 34.73 -5.73
CA LEU A 22 -41.34 35.02 -5.40
C LEU A 22 -40.80 34.12 -4.29
N TRP A 23 -41.58 33.90 -3.23
CA TRP A 23 -41.22 33.00 -2.14
C TRP A 23 -41.04 31.56 -2.63
N ARG A 24 -41.97 31.07 -3.46
CA ARG A 24 -41.90 29.74 -4.07
C ARG A 24 -40.71 29.61 -5.04
N TYR A 25 -40.46 30.64 -5.85
CA TYR A 25 -39.29 30.68 -6.75
C TYR A 25 -37.96 30.67 -5.98
N ALA A 26 -37.88 31.45 -4.90
CA ALA A 26 -36.71 31.47 -4.01
C ALA A 26 -36.50 30.11 -3.30
N SER A 27 -37.58 29.46 -2.82
CA SER A 27 -37.50 28.15 -2.17
C SER A 27 -37.08 27.03 -3.12
N TYR A 28 -37.45 27.09 -4.41
CA TYR A 28 -36.98 26.12 -5.40
C TYR A 28 -35.49 26.29 -5.71
N ARG A 29 -34.96 27.52 -5.74
CA ARG A 29 -33.53 27.76 -5.96
C ARG A 29 -32.66 27.24 -4.81
N SER A 30 -33.10 27.42 -3.56
CA SER A 30 -32.36 26.88 -2.41
C SER A 30 -32.39 25.35 -2.38
N ALA A 31 -33.52 24.73 -2.72
CA ALA A 31 -33.63 23.28 -2.82
C ALA A 31 -32.77 22.71 -3.96
N ALA A 32 -32.72 23.37 -5.13
CA ALA A 32 -31.89 22.95 -6.25
C ALA A 32 -30.39 23.03 -5.93
N ALA A 33 -29.94 24.10 -5.27
CA ALA A 33 -28.55 24.25 -4.83
C ALA A 33 -28.16 23.20 -3.77
N GLU A 34 -29.07 22.85 -2.88
CA GLU A 34 -28.86 21.80 -1.88
C GLU A 34 -28.77 20.41 -2.51
N ILE A 35 -29.65 20.09 -3.46
CA ILE A 35 -29.58 18.85 -4.25
C ILE A 35 -28.24 18.76 -4.98
N GLU A 36 -27.81 19.83 -5.65
CA GLU A 36 -26.53 19.84 -6.35
C GLU A 36 -25.33 19.63 -5.41
N LYS A 37 -25.38 20.21 -4.20
CA LYS A 37 -24.36 19.98 -3.17
C LYS A 37 -24.35 18.52 -2.72
N ARG A 38 -25.51 17.94 -2.43
CA ARG A 38 -25.64 16.53 -2.04
C ARG A 38 -25.20 15.59 -3.16
N ASP A 39 -25.54 15.88 -4.42
CA ASP A 39 -25.11 15.09 -5.58
C ASP A 39 -23.60 15.13 -5.79
N ARG A 40 -22.96 16.29 -5.55
CA ARG A 40 -21.49 16.39 -5.52
C ARG A 40 -20.89 15.54 -4.41
N GLU A 41 -21.50 15.55 -3.23
CA GLU A 41 -21.02 14.78 -2.08
C GLU A 41 -21.19 13.27 -2.30
N ILE A 42 -22.34 12.83 -2.82
CA ILE A 42 -22.59 11.42 -3.20
C ILE A 42 -21.56 10.97 -4.23
N ARG A 43 -21.32 11.75 -5.30
CA ARG A 43 -20.31 11.42 -6.30
C ARG A 43 -18.92 11.29 -5.68
N ARG A 44 -18.52 12.25 -4.82
CA ARG A 44 -17.24 12.19 -4.12
C ARG A 44 -17.11 10.93 -3.25
N LEU A 45 -18.14 10.58 -2.48
CA LEU A 45 -18.15 9.39 -1.64
C LEU A 45 -18.07 8.11 -2.47
N GLN A 46 -18.80 8.05 -3.59
CA GLN A 46 -18.74 6.92 -4.53
C GLN A 46 -17.35 6.76 -5.14
N GLU A 47 -16.71 7.86 -5.55
CA GLU A 47 -15.33 7.83 -6.05
C GLU A 47 -14.33 7.37 -4.98
N GLN A 48 -14.48 7.85 -3.74
CA GLN A 48 -13.64 7.40 -2.62
C GLN A 48 -13.84 5.91 -2.31
N GLN A 49 -15.09 5.44 -2.33
CA GLN A 49 -15.41 4.03 -2.12
C GLN A 49 -14.75 3.15 -3.20
N GLN A 50 -14.93 3.49 -4.47
CA GLN A 50 -14.30 2.75 -5.58
C GLN A 50 -12.77 2.75 -5.50
N ARG A 51 -12.16 3.82 -4.97
CA ARG A 51 -10.70 3.88 -4.75
C ARG A 51 -10.28 2.96 -3.61
N LEU A 52 -11.00 2.98 -2.50
CA LEU A 52 -10.72 2.11 -1.37
C LEU A 52 -10.87 0.64 -1.76
N GLU A 53 -11.93 0.29 -2.48
CA GLU A 53 -12.16 -1.07 -2.98
C GLU A 53 -11.01 -1.55 -3.87
N ARG A 54 -10.52 -0.70 -4.80
CA ARG A 54 -9.35 -1.03 -5.63
C ARG A 54 -8.08 -1.20 -4.82
N PHE A 55 -7.85 -0.32 -3.86
CA PHE A 55 -6.69 -0.40 -2.96
C PHE A 55 -6.70 -1.71 -2.18
N VAL A 56 -7.85 -2.05 -1.58
CA VAL A 56 -8.03 -3.28 -0.81
C VAL A 56 -7.93 -4.52 -1.71
N ALA A 57 -8.51 -4.51 -2.91
CA ALA A 57 -8.38 -5.61 -3.86
C ALA A 57 -6.92 -5.87 -4.24
N ARG A 58 -6.11 -4.82 -4.41
CA ARG A 58 -4.67 -4.96 -4.64
C ARG A 58 -3.97 -5.60 -3.44
N LEU A 59 -4.25 -5.11 -2.22
CA LEU A 59 -3.67 -5.67 -1.00
C LEU A 59 -4.06 -7.14 -0.73
N THR A 60 -5.28 -7.54 -1.05
CA THR A 60 -5.78 -8.91 -0.78
C THR A 60 -5.37 -9.91 -1.86
N SER A 61 -5.22 -9.47 -3.10
CA SER A 61 -4.78 -10.32 -4.21
C SER A 61 -3.28 -10.61 -4.18
N GLU A 62 -2.49 -9.69 -3.64
CA GLU A 62 -1.05 -9.82 -3.53
C GLU A 62 -0.64 -10.70 -2.34
N ARG A 63 -0.19 -11.92 -2.64
CA ARG A 63 0.67 -12.65 -1.70
C ARG A 63 2.11 -12.23 -2.00
N ARG A 64 2.61 -11.20 -1.31
CA ARG A 64 3.99 -10.72 -1.48
C ARG A 64 4.97 -11.86 -1.19
N ALA A 65 5.70 -12.26 -2.23
CA ALA A 65 6.88 -13.11 -2.16
C ALA A 65 8.05 -12.32 -2.75
N ALA A 66 9.25 -12.57 -2.25
CA ALA A 66 10.45 -11.96 -2.81
C ALA A 66 11.44 -13.05 -3.21
N GLU A 67 12.14 -12.86 -4.33
CA GLU A 67 13.31 -13.66 -4.65
C GLU A 67 14.56 -12.82 -4.50
N VAL A 68 15.61 -13.45 -3.99
CA VAL A 68 16.93 -12.84 -3.81
C VAL A 68 17.98 -13.70 -4.48
N ILE A 69 18.87 -13.08 -5.24
CA ILE A 69 20.06 -13.72 -5.79
C ILE A 69 21.31 -12.91 -5.43
N VAL A 70 22.44 -13.59 -5.25
CA VAL A 70 23.74 -12.92 -5.15
C VAL A 70 24.19 -12.57 -6.54
N THR A 71 24.47 -11.31 -6.85
CA THR A 71 25.05 -10.90 -8.14
C THR A 71 26.57 -10.80 -8.10
N GLU A 72 27.12 -10.48 -6.92
CA GLU A 72 28.55 -10.32 -6.70
C GLU A 72 28.90 -10.63 -5.24
N GLN A 73 30.06 -11.23 -5.02
CA GLN A 73 30.65 -11.40 -3.70
C GLN A 73 32.13 -11.06 -3.73
N VAL A 74 32.55 -10.18 -2.83
CA VAL A 74 33.95 -9.79 -2.68
C VAL A 74 34.52 -10.57 -1.52
N THR A 75 35.52 -11.39 -1.81
CA THR A 75 36.22 -12.20 -0.81
C THR A 75 37.66 -11.70 -0.66
N GLU A 76 38.06 -11.41 0.57
CA GLU A 76 39.41 -10.96 0.90
C GLU A 76 39.97 -11.82 2.03
N ALA A 77 41.22 -12.27 1.89
CA ALA A 77 41.87 -13.17 2.85
C ALA A 77 41.04 -14.42 3.21
N GLY A 78 40.28 -14.95 2.25
CA GLY A 78 39.43 -16.13 2.43
C GLY A 78 38.12 -15.89 3.19
N ARG A 79 37.75 -14.63 3.43
CA ARG A 79 36.46 -14.25 4.06
C ARG A 79 35.65 -13.35 3.13
N VAL A 80 34.34 -13.58 3.06
CA VAL A 80 33.43 -12.71 2.32
C VAL A 80 33.32 -11.38 3.06
N GLN A 81 33.74 -10.30 2.42
CA GLN A 81 33.68 -8.94 2.98
C GLN A 81 32.36 -8.26 2.64
N SER A 82 31.85 -8.48 1.43
CA SER A 82 30.56 -7.93 1.00
C SER A 82 29.85 -8.82 -0.01
N THR A 83 28.53 -8.77 0.04
CA THR A 83 27.63 -9.48 -0.87
C THR A 83 26.66 -8.49 -1.50
N THR A 84 26.63 -8.43 -2.84
CA THR A 84 25.63 -7.67 -3.58
C THR A 84 24.45 -8.58 -3.91
N LEU A 85 23.28 -8.21 -3.41
CA LEU A 85 22.02 -8.93 -3.55
C LEU A 85 21.12 -8.20 -4.54
N LEU A 86 20.56 -8.93 -5.51
CA LEU A 86 19.42 -8.49 -6.30
C LEU A 86 18.15 -9.01 -5.63
N PHE A 87 17.28 -8.09 -5.25
CA PHE A 87 16.01 -8.31 -4.58
C PHE A 87 14.86 -7.94 -5.51
N GLN A 88 13.97 -8.90 -5.79
CA GLN A 88 12.81 -8.71 -6.63
C GLN A 88 11.55 -9.21 -5.92
N GLU A 89 10.51 -8.40 -5.94
CA GLU A 89 9.21 -8.76 -5.37
C GLU A 89 8.23 -9.19 -6.45
N TYR A 90 7.35 -10.10 -6.07
CA TYR A 90 6.36 -10.72 -6.94
C TYR A 90 4.98 -10.72 -6.31
N ASP A 91 3.97 -10.59 -7.17
CA ASP A 91 2.59 -10.83 -6.80
C ASP A 91 2.25 -12.34 -6.78
N ARG A 92 0.98 -12.66 -6.52
CA ARG A 92 0.49 -14.05 -6.49
C ARG A 92 0.57 -14.76 -7.86
N ALA A 93 0.52 -14.01 -8.96
CA ALA A 93 0.65 -14.52 -10.32
C ALA A 93 2.11 -14.62 -10.79
N ARG A 94 3.07 -14.39 -9.89
CA ARG A 94 4.51 -14.27 -10.17
C ARG A 94 4.87 -13.17 -11.17
N GLN A 95 4.06 -12.12 -11.23
CA GLN A 95 4.43 -10.91 -11.94
C GLN A 95 5.29 -10.02 -11.02
N PRO A 96 6.38 -9.44 -11.53
CA PRO A 96 7.18 -8.49 -10.78
C PRO A 96 6.35 -7.28 -10.34
N LEU A 97 6.38 -6.94 -9.05
CA LEU A 97 5.69 -5.77 -8.50
C LEU A 97 6.45 -4.45 -8.74
N GLY A 98 7.61 -4.50 -9.38
CA GLY A 98 8.45 -3.35 -9.64
C GLY A 98 9.79 -3.76 -10.23
N PRO A 99 10.70 -2.82 -10.50
CA PRO A 99 12.05 -3.13 -10.95
C PRO A 99 12.87 -3.84 -9.86
N PRO A 100 13.87 -4.65 -10.24
CA PRO A 100 14.77 -5.28 -9.28
C PRO A 100 15.63 -4.22 -8.58
N ARG A 101 15.85 -4.41 -7.28
CA ARG A 101 16.69 -3.52 -6.45
C ARG A 101 17.98 -4.24 -6.06
N PHE A 102 19.08 -3.48 -5.98
CA PHE A 102 20.39 -4.02 -5.63
C PHE A 102 20.83 -3.48 -4.27
N PHE A 103 21.34 -4.36 -3.42
CA PHE A 103 21.80 -4.03 -2.07
C PHE A 103 23.14 -4.68 -1.80
N THR A 104 24.17 -3.88 -1.49
CA THR A 104 25.49 -4.40 -1.12
C THR A 104 25.64 -4.39 0.39
N VAL A 105 25.51 -5.58 0.99
CA VAL A 105 25.62 -5.79 2.43
C VAL A 105 27.03 -6.24 2.81
N LYS A 106 27.43 -6.04 4.08
CA LYS A 106 28.72 -6.55 4.58
C LYS A 106 28.57 -8.00 5.04
N GLY A 107 29.54 -8.83 4.69
CA GLY A 107 29.60 -10.27 4.98
C GLY A 107 28.83 -11.14 3.99
N ALA A 108 28.70 -12.42 4.33
CA ALA A 108 28.04 -13.44 3.50
C ALA A 108 26.55 -13.56 3.78
N GLY A 109 26.16 -13.25 5.02
CA GLY A 109 24.78 -13.30 5.47
C GLY A 109 24.05 -11.97 5.37
N ALA A 110 22.73 -12.03 5.21
CA ALA A 110 21.87 -10.85 5.32
C ALA A 110 20.60 -11.14 6.10
N HIS A 111 20.18 -10.13 6.87
CA HIS A 111 18.87 -10.02 7.48
C HIS A 111 17.94 -9.27 6.55
N ILE A 112 16.71 -9.77 6.39
CA ILE A 112 15.64 -9.10 5.65
C ILE A 112 14.46 -8.95 6.60
N ASP A 113 14.17 -7.70 6.95
CA ASP A 113 13.11 -7.37 7.88
C ASP A 113 11.81 -7.04 7.14
N ALA A 114 10.72 -7.53 7.69
CA ALA A 114 9.38 -7.17 7.27
C ALA A 114 8.45 -6.80 8.42
N LYS A 115 7.48 -5.96 8.11
CA LYS A 115 6.28 -5.74 8.91
C LYS A 115 5.19 -6.65 8.39
N VAL A 116 4.57 -7.41 9.27
CA VAL A 116 3.42 -8.24 8.94
C VAL A 116 2.21 -7.71 9.69
N ILE A 117 1.12 -7.42 8.99
CA ILE A 117 -0.16 -7.08 9.61
C ILE A 117 -1.11 -8.23 9.35
N LYS A 118 -1.64 -8.81 10.42
CA LYS A 118 -2.63 -9.88 10.36
C LYS A 118 -3.98 -9.31 10.78
N PHE A 119 -4.98 -9.43 9.91
CA PHE A 119 -6.32 -9.01 10.27
C PHE A 119 -7.09 -10.20 10.86
N ASP A 120 -7.24 -10.19 12.18
CA ASP A 120 -7.95 -11.23 12.92
C ASP A 120 -9.46 -11.20 12.59
N ARG A 121 -10.05 -12.40 12.48
CA ARG A 121 -11.43 -12.62 12.04
C ARG A 121 -12.45 -11.89 12.92
N GLY A 122 -12.17 -11.71 14.20
CA GLY A 122 -13.08 -11.04 15.14
C GLY A 122 -13.14 -9.51 15.03
N PHE A 123 -12.26 -8.89 14.24
CA PHE A 123 -12.09 -7.43 14.20
C PHE A 123 -12.54 -6.78 12.90
N LEU A 124 -12.83 -7.59 11.89
CA LEU A 124 -13.40 -7.14 10.63
C LEU A 124 -14.81 -7.69 10.46
N ARG A 125 -15.65 -6.98 9.69
CA ARG A 125 -17.00 -7.45 9.36
C ARG A 125 -16.95 -8.81 8.66
N ASP A 126 -18.02 -9.59 8.77
CA ASP A 126 -18.06 -10.96 8.20
C ASP A 126 -17.83 -10.99 6.68
N ASP A 127 -18.10 -9.90 5.99
CA ASP A 127 -17.92 -9.69 4.55
C ASP A 127 -16.66 -8.90 4.17
N ASP A 128 -15.77 -8.61 5.13
CA ASP A 128 -14.59 -7.79 4.85
C ASP A 128 -13.53 -8.58 4.05
N PRO A 129 -13.09 -8.08 2.89
CA PRO A 129 -12.15 -8.78 2.02
C PRO A 129 -10.74 -8.94 2.65
N LEU A 130 -10.38 -8.18 3.68
CA LEU A 130 -9.10 -8.34 4.40
C LEU A 130 -9.18 -9.37 5.52
N ARG A 131 -10.36 -9.91 5.82
CA ARG A 131 -10.58 -10.84 6.93
C ARG A 131 -9.78 -12.12 6.77
N GLY A 132 -8.87 -12.39 7.72
CA GLY A 132 -8.00 -13.56 7.68
C GLY A 132 -6.84 -13.46 6.69
N HIS A 133 -6.65 -12.30 6.05
CA HIS A 133 -5.48 -12.03 5.22
C HIS A 133 -4.35 -11.42 6.07
N SER A 134 -3.11 -11.63 5.60
CA SER A 134 -1.93 -10.99 6.16
C SER A 134 -1.22 -10.20 5.07
N ILE A 135 -0.79 -8.99 5.39
CA ILE A 135 -0.03 -8.11 4.49
C ILE A 135 1.41 -8.06 4.98
N VAL A 136 2.36 -8.25 4.05
CA VAL A 136 3.81 -8.17 4.30
C VAL A 136 4.37 -6.92 3.66
N LEU A 137 5.14 -6.15 4.44
CA LEU A 137 5.97 -5.07 3.94
C LEU A 137 7.44 -5.30 4.26
N PHE A 138 8.26 -5.60 3.25
CA PHE A 138 9.71 -5.63 3.40
C PHE A 138 10.23 -4.21 3.50
N TYR A 139 10.91 -3.87 4.60
CA TYR A 139 11.29 -2.48 4.84
C TYR A 139 12.80 -2.31 4.99
N ARG A 140 13.56 -3.36 5.31
CA ARG A 140 15.00 -3.22 5.54
C ARG A 140 15.79 -4.48 5.20
N ILE A 141 17.01 -4.28 4.71
CA ILE A 141 18.02 -5.32 4.48
C ILE A 141 19.37 -4.88 5.02
N PHE A 142 20.08 -5.75 5.72
CA PHE A 142 21.42 -5.47 6.26
C PHE A 142 22.24 -6.74 6.42
N GLY A 143 23.56 -6.62 6.35
CA GLY A 143 24.48 -7.73 6.50
C GLY A 143 24.65 -8.21 7.94
N ASP A 144 25.17 -9.42 8.10
CA ASP A 144 25.60 -10.00 9.39
C ASP A 144 26.70 -9.18 10.10
N HIS A 145 27.47 -8.42 9.34
CA HIS A 145 28.49 -7.48 9.83
C HIS A 145 28.04 -6.00 9.76
N GLN A 146 26.73 -5.75 9.76
CA GLN A 146 26.13 -4.41 9.81
C GLN A 146 25.12 -4.31 10.96
N THR A 147 25.00 -3.11 11.53
CA THR A 147 23.88 -2.83 12.44
C THR A 147 22.59 -2.59 11.64
N PRO A 148 21.39 -2.81 12.23
CA PRO A 148 20.15 -2.45 11.56
C PRO A 148 20.00 -0.95 11.24
N ALA A 149 20.76 -0.07 11.91
CA ALA A 149 20.75 1.37 11.65
C ALA A 149 21.57 1.72 10.38
N ASP A 150 22.61 0.94 10.09
CA ASP A 150 23.45 1.07 8.89
C ASP A 150 22.93 0.25 7.69
N GLY A 151 21.74 -0.35 7.85
CA GLY A 151 21.07 -1.13 6.82
C GLY A 151 20.46 -0.27 5.70
N PHE A 152 20.05 -0.94 4.64
CA PHE A 152 19.35 -0.32 3.52
C PHE A 152 17.85 -0.43 3.71
N TYR A 153 17.12 0.65 3.46
CA TYR A 153 15.66 0.59 3.39
C TYR A 153 15.23 0.00 2.05
N ILE A 154 14.37 -1.02 2.12
CA ILE A 154 13.66 -1.56 0.97
C ILE A 154 12.49 -0.61 0.68
N ASP A 155 11.55 -0.55 1.62
CA ASP A 155 10.44 0.41 1.65
C ASP A 155 10.61 1.30 2.89
N LYS A 156 10.52 2.62 2.74
CA LYS A 156 10.73 3.57 3.84
C LYS A 156 9.46 3.71 4.70
N PRO A 157 9.56 3.67 6.04
CA PRO A 157 8.43 3.92 6.91
C PRO A 157 7.77 5.27 6.62
N GLY A 158 6.45 5.28 6.51
CA GLY A 158 5.65 6.47 6.22
C GLY A 158 5.53 6.82 4.74
N GLU A 159 6.28 6.16 3.85
CA GLU A 159 6.16 6.33 2.40
C GLU A 159 5.30 5.23 1.78
N VAL A 160 4.80 5.50 0.56
CA VAL A 160 4.15 4.49 -0.27
C VAL A 160 5.22 3.46 -0.68
N PRO A 161 5.05 2.16 -0.37
CA PRO A 161 6.04 1.17 -0.77
C PRO A 161 6.12 1.10 -2.30
N GLY A 162 7.35 0.95 -2.84
CA GLY A 162 7.58 1.09 -4.28
C GLY A 162 6.74 0.12 -5.12
N ALA A 163 6.53 -1.09 -4.61
CA ALA A 163 5.70 -2.13 -5.21
C ALA A 163 4.23 -1.74 -5.43
N TYR A 164 3.72 -0.78 -4.67
CA TYR A 164 2.32 -0.33 -4.74
C TYR A 164 2.15 0.98 -5.49
N THR A 165 3.25 1.59 -5.94
CA THR A 165 3.21 2.88 -6.61
C THR A 165 2.60 2.71 -7.99
N ASP A 166 1.45 3.35 -8.22
CA ASP A 166 0.83 3.42 -9.54
C ASP A 166 1.06 4.82 -10.15
N PRO A 167 1.91 4.95 -11.19
CA PRO A 167 2.23 6.24 -11.80
C PRO A 167 1.05 6.82 -12.61
N THR A 168 0.03 6.01 -12.92
CA THR A 168 -1.14 6.43 -13.70
C THR A 168 -2.19 7.16 -12.86
N LEU A 169 -2.06 7.12 -11.53
CA LEU A 169 -2.97 7.79 -10.61
C LEU A 169 -2.91 9.32 -10.73
N SER A 170 -4.07 9.97 -10.56
CA SER A 170 -4.15 11.43 -10.42
C SER A 170 -3.45 11.91 -9.14
N ALA A 171 -3.17 13.21 -9.04
CA ALA A 171 -2.52 13.79 -7.86
C ALA A 171 -3.34 13.58 -6.58
N GLU A 172 -4.66 13.75 -6.67
CA GLU A 172 -5.60 13.54 -5.56
C GLU A 172 -5.62 12.06 -5.13
N ALA A 173 -5.57 11.16 -6.10
CA ALA A 173 -5.55 9.73 -5.86
C ALA A 173 -4.26 9.28 -5.16
N ARG A 174 -3.11 9.83 -5.58
CA ARG A 174 -1.81 9.59 -4.93
C ARG A 174 -1.77 10.12 -3.50
N ALA A 175 -2.32 11.30 -3.25
CA ALA A 175 -2.39 11.86 -1.90
C ALA A 175 -3.26 10.99 -0.96
N PHE A 176 -4.41 10.53 -1.45
CA PHE A 176 -5.27 9.61 -0.71
C PHE A 176 -4.57 8.28 -0.40
N GLU A 177 -3.87 7.70 -1.37
CA GLU A 177 -3.14 6.45 -1.16
C GLU A 177 -1.98 6.63 -0.17
N ALA A 178 -1.24 7.73 -0.26
CA ALA A 178 -0.19 8.05 0.69
C ALA A 178 -0.70 8.14 2.13
N GLU A 179 -1.90 8.69 2.34
CA GLU A 179 -2.54 8.71 3.66
C GLU A 179 -2.88 7.30 4.16
N LEU A 180 -3.39 6.42 3.29
CA LEU A 180 -3.65 5.02 3.64
C LEU A 180 -2.36 4.29 4.05
N TRP A 181 -1.27 4.49 3.31
CA TRP A 181 0.03 3.89 3.65
C TRP A 181 0.62 4.46 4.93
N ALA A 182 0.55 5.77 5.16
CA ALA A 182 0.99 6.38 6.41
C ALA A 182 0.22 5.79 7.61
N ASN A 183 -1.09 5.59 7.46
CA ASN A 183 -1.91 4.92 8.47
C ASN A 183 -1.52 3.44 8.66
N PHE A 184 -1.16 2.73 7.59
CA PHE A 184 -0.66 1.35 7.66
C PHE A 184 0.64 1.27 8.46
N TRP A 185 1.61 2.15 8.18
CA TRP A 185 2.87 2.22 8.95
C TRP A 185 2.61 2.56 10.41
N LYS A 186 1.70 3.50 10.68
CA LYS A 186 1.30 3.82 12.05
C LYS A 186 0.66 2.63 12.76
N LEU A 187 -0.18 1.85 12.06
CA LEU A 187 -0.66 0.58 12.59
C LEU A 187 0.53 -0.34 12.87
N ALA A 188 1.52 -0.45 12.00
CA ALA A 188 2.66 -1.34 12.23
C ALA A 188 3.48 -0.97 13.50
N ASP A 189 3.64 0.33 13.78
CA ASP A 189 4.61 0.83 14.75
C ASP A 189 4.02 1.39 16.06
N ASP A 190 2.74 1.77 16.11
CA ASP A 190 2.12 2.41 17.29
C ASP A 190 1.13 1.44 18.00
N PRO A 191 1.51 0.84 19.15
CA PRO A 191 0.64 -0.04 19.93
C PRO A 191 -0.67 0.61 20.38
N ALA A 192 -0.66 1.89 20.74
CA ALA A 192 -1.86 2.59 21.22
C ALA A 192 -2.83 2.84 20.07
N TYR A 193 -2.30 3.28 18.92
CA TYR A 193 -3.10 3.43 17.70
C TYR A 193 -3.70 2.10 17.25
N ARG A 194 -2.91 1.02 17.25
CA ARG A 194 -3.40 -0.34 16.97
C ARG A 194 -4.57 -0.74 17.87
N ALA A 195 -4.40 -0.58 19.18
CA ALA A 195 -5.42 -0.93 20.16
C ALA A 195 -6.72 -0.13 19.91
N SER A 196 -6.60 1.17 19.61
CA SER A 196 -7.75 2.03 19.30
C SER A 196 -8.50 1.63 18.03
N LYS A 197 -7.83 0.96 17.09
CA LYS A 197 -8.41 0.49 15.82
C LYS A 197 -8.82 -0.98 15.87
N GLY A 198 -8.62 -1.67 17.00
CA GLY A 198 -8.88 -3.10 17.12
C GLY A 198 -7.98 -3.95 16.21
N VAL A 199 -6.82 -3.45 15.79
CA VAL A 199 -5.93 -4.21 14.88
C VAL A 199 -4.87 -4.93 15.71
N ARG A 200 -4.79 -6.25 15.57
CA ARG A 200 -3.66 -7.06 16.06
C ARG A 200 -2.59 -7.14 14.98
N VAL A 201 -1.65 -6.20 15.00
CA VAL A 201 -0.48 -6.28 14.11
C VAL A 201 0.51 -7.32 14.63
N ALA A 202 1.18 -7.99 13.69
CA ALA A 202 2.18 -8.99 13.98
C ALA A 202 3.49 -8.33 14.43
N SER A 203 4.23 -9.04 15.29
CA SER A 203 5.61 -8.72 15.60
C SER A 203 6.41 -8.45 14.32
N PRO A 204 7.37 -7.51 14.35
CA PRO A 204 8.36 -7.42 13.27
C PRO A 204 8.95 -8.81 13.03
N GLN A 205 9.00 -9.20 11.76
CA GLN A 205 9.61 -10.46 11.33
C GLN A 205 10.96 -10.15 10.70
N SER A 206 11.91 -11.04 10.90
CA SER A 206 13.22 -10.98 10.25
C SER A 206 13.61 -12.39 9.87
N VAL A 207 14.06 -12.55 8.63
CA VAL A 207 14.70 -13.78 8.18
C VAL A 207 16.17 -13.50 7.96
N TRP A 208 16.99 -14.49 8.29
CA TRP A 208 18.44 -14.42 8.11
C TRP A 208 18.95 -15.64 7.39
N ARG A 209 19.95 -15.45 6.52
CA ARG A 209 20.70 -16.53 5.90
C ARG A 209 22.02 -16.07 5.30
N ASP A 210 22.92 -17.01 5.11
CA ASP A 210 24.04 -16.92 4.19
C ASP A 210 23.58 -17.04 2.73
N PHE A 211 24.07 -16.13 1.89
CA PHE A 211 23.74 -16.06 0.48
C PHE A 211 24.92 -16.53 -0.37
N SER A 212 24.67 -17.41 -1.36
CA SER A 212 25.69 -18.05 -2.19
C SER A 212 25.51 -17.73 -3.69
N PRO A 213 26.59 -17.57 -4.47
CA PRO A 213 26.57 -17.19 -5.88
C PRO A 213 25.98 -18.18 -6.89
N ASP A 214 25.07 -19.07 -6.52
CA ASP A 214 24.42 -20.04 -7.43
C ASP A 214 23.03 -20.49 -6.96
N MET A 215 22.44 -19.72 -6.06
CA MET A 215 21.17 -20.01 -5.41
C MET A 215 20.18 -18.85 -5.64
N ILE A 216 18.91 -19.19 -5.76
CA ILE A 216 17.76 -18.30 -5.61
C ILE A 216 17.19 -18.54 -4.22
N TYR A 217 16.96 -17.47 -3.49
CA TYR A 217 16.37 -17.49 -2.17
C TYR A 217 14.96 -16.93 -2.26
N GLU A 218 13.97 -17.80 -2.10
CA GLU A 218 12.56 -17.43 -2.15
C GLU A 218 12.07 -17.14 -0.73
N ILE A 219 11.62 -15.91 -0.50
CA ILE A 219 11.06 -15.44 0.75
C ILE A 219 9.54 -15.49 0.63
N THR A 220 8.92 -16.24 1.54
CA THR A 220 7.48 -16.49 1.54
C THR A 220 6.86 -16.16 2.90
N LEU A 221 5.60 -15.76 2.86
CA LEU A 221 4.77 -15.60 4.05
C LEU A 221 3.98 -16.88 4.31
N GLU A 222 4.13 -17.43 5.51
CA GLU A 222 3.34 -18.55 6.01
C GLU A 222 1.95 -18.10 6.47
N ALA A 223 1.01 -19.04 6.58
CA ALA A 223 -0.38 -18.73 6.91
C ALA A 223 -0.56 -18.15 8.32
N ASP A 224 0.37 -18.41 9.23
CA ASP A 224 0.36 -17.88 10.58
C ASP A 224 0.89 -16.43 10.68
N GLY A 225 1.60 -15.97 9.64
CA GLY A 225 2.25 -14.66 9.56
C GLY A 225 3.79 -14.72 9.68
N GLY A 226 4.37 -15.91 9.81
CA GLY A 226 5.81 -16.11 9.83
C GLY A 226 6.45 -15.91 8.46
N LEU A 227 7.67 -15.34 8.44
CA LEU A 227 8.48 -15.30 7.23
C LEU A 227 9.37 -16.53 7.14
N ASN A 228 9.49 -17.08 5.94
CA ASN A 228 10.38 -18.19 5.65
C ASN A 228 11.24 -17.86 4.42
N ILE A 229 12.47 -18.38 4.41
CA ILE A 229 13.42 -18.25 3.30
C ILE A 229 13.81 -19.65 2.81
N ILE A 230 13.57 -19.95 1.54
CA ILE A 230 13.79 -21.27 0.95
C ILE A 230 14.84 -21.15 -0.16
N PRO A 231 15.99 -21.85 -0.06
CA PRO A 231 17.03 -21.76 -1.08
C PRO A 231 16.77 -22.81 -2.17
N ARG A 232 16.98 -22.42 -3.43
CA ARG A 232 16.88 -23.30 -4.58
C ARG A 232 18.06 -23.07 -5.52
N PRO A 233 18.66 -24.12 -6.11
CA PRO A 233 19.71 -23.93 -7.11
C PRO A 233 19.22 -23.11 -8.30
N ILE A 234 20.06 -22.20 -8.79
CA ILE A 234 19.89 -21.56 -10.09
C ILE A 234 20.00 -22.62 -11.21
N ASP A 235 19.19 -22.47 -12.26
CA ASP A 235 19.23 -23.32 -13.46
C ASP A 235 20.67 -23.40 -14.04
N GLY A 236 21.03 -24.56 -14.57
CA GLY A 236 22.35 -24.81 -15.16
C GLY A 236 22.72 -23.81 -16.26
N ILE A 237 21.76 -23.33 -17.07
CA ILE A 237 22.04 -22.33 -18.11
C ILE A 237 22.47 -20.99 -17.49
N TRP A 238 21.78 -20.54 -16.45
CA TRP A 238 22.09 -19.29 -15.75
C TRP A 238 23.42 -19.37 -15.00
N ARG A 239 23.74 -20.52 -14.42
CA ARG A 239 25.06 -20.78 -13.83
C ARG A 239 26.17 -20.66 -14.88
N ALA A 240 25.99 -21.28 -16.05
CA ALA A 240 26.95 -21.19 -17.15
C ALA A 240 27.12 -19.73 -17.65
N TYR A 241 26.03 -18.97 -17.75
CA TYR A 241 26.08 -17.55 -18.09
C TYR A 241 26.89 -16.74 -17.07
N ARG A 242 26.63 -16.90 -15.77
CA ARG A 242 27.40 -16.24 -14.72
C ARG A 242 28.90 -16.56 -14.81
N GLN A 243 29.25 -17.83 -15.01
CA GLN A 243 30.64 -18.25 -15.16
C GLN A 243 31.33 -17.63 -16.39
N SER A 244 30.57 -17.34 -17.45
CA SER A 244 31.11 -16.67 -18.64
C SER A 244 31.43 -15.19 -18.39
N LEU A 245 30.68 -14.52 -17.50
CA LEU A 245 30.90 -13.13 -17.14
C LEU A 245 32.12 -12.93 -16.23
N SER A 246 32.47 -13.95 -15.43
CA SER A 246 33.60 -13.89 -14.50
C SER A 246 34.94 -14.36 -15.09
N ARG A 247 34.96 -14.78 -16.36
CA ARG A 247 36.21 -15.04 -17.08
C ARG A 247 36.86 -13.73 -17.52
N PRO A 248 38.15 -13.49 -17.23
CA PRO A 248 38.88 -12.38 -17.83
C PRO A 248 38.85 -12.54 -19.36
N ARG A 249 38.55 -11.45 -20.07
CA ARG A 249 38.69 -11.39 -21.53
C ARG A 249 40.17 -11.37 -21.93
#